data_AF-A0A3D2VBK4-F1
#
_entry.id   AF-A0A3D2VBK4-F1
#
_cell.length_a   1.000
_cell.length_b   1.000
_cell.length_c   1.000
_cell.angle_alpha   90.00
_cell.angle_beta   90.00
_cell.angle_gamma   90.00
#
_symmetry.space_group_name_H-M   'P 1'
#
loop_
_entity.id
_entity.type
_entity.pdbx_description
1 polymer ?
#
loop_
_entity_poly.entity_id
_entity_poly.type
_entity_poly.pdbx_seq_one_letter_code
_entity_poly.pdbx_strand_id
1 'polypeptide(L)'
;TGYSNNTRAMYGLAGKAEGEGVRILTGATVKEFARGNGSPAITAVVTDRGTVECDYLVIAAGPWVKSLWEMLELPRAVSIKGLDG
;
A
#
# COMPACT_ATOMS: atom_id res chain seq x y z
N THR A 1 -13.51 -26.58 -16.34
CA THR A 1 -12.78 -25.37 -16.79
C THR A 1 -13.14 -24.23 -15.87
N GLY A 2 -12.15 -23.57 -15.25
CA GLY A 2 -12.37 -22.45 -14.34
C GLY A 2 -12.31 -21.13 -15.10
N TYR A 3 -13.37 -20.33 -15.02
CA TYR A 3 -13.40 -18.95 -15.51
C TYR A 3 -13.62 -18.02 -14.32
N SER A 4 -12.73 -17.05 -14.15
CA SER A 4 -12.91 -15.97 -13.19
C SER A 4 -13.07 -14.67 -13.96
N ASN A 5 -14.16 -13.95 -13.68
CA ASN A 5 -14.29 -12.58 -14.12
C ASN A 5 -13.62 -11.68 -13.08
N ASN A 6 -12.32 -11.44 -13.24
CA ASN A 6 -11.48 -10.76 -12.25
C ASN A 6 -12.05 -9.39 -11.85
N THR A 7 -12.61 -8.62 -12.79
CA THR A 7 -13.23 -7.33 -12.50
C THR A 7 -14.41 -7.48 -11.54
N ARG A 8 -15.35 -8.39 -11.82
CA ARG A 8 -16.48 -8.64 -10.92
C ARG A 8 -16.04 -9.21 -9.59
N ALA A 9 -15.02 -10.07 -9.57
CA ALA A 9 -14.46 -10.61 -8.34
C ALA A 9 -13.85 -9.49 -7.47
N MET A 10 -13.10 -8.56 -8.05
CA MET A 10 -12.50 -7.44 -7.31
C MET A 10 -13.56 -6.50 -6.72
N TYR A 11 -14.61 -6.14 -7.48
CA TYR A 11 -15.71 -5.34 -6.93
C TYR A 11 -16.45 -6.08 -5.81
N GLY A 12 -16.63 -7.40 -5.92
CA GLY A 12 -17.21 -8.21 -4.85
C GLY A 12 -16.36 -8.22 -3.58
N LEU A 13 -15.03 -8.28 -3.70
CA LEU A 13 -14.12 -8.17 -2.56
C LEU A 13 -14.13 -6.77 -1.96
N ALA A 14 -14.13 -5.72 -2.79
CA ALA A 14 -14.23 -4.34 -2.33
C ALA A 14 -15.50 -4.12 -1.50
N GLY A 15 -16.66 -4.55 -2.01
CA GLY A 15 -17.92 -4.43 -1.28
C GLY A 15 -17.95 -5.19 0.04
N LYS A 16 -17.31 -6.36 0.12
CA LYS A 16 -17.14 -7.08 1.39
C LYS A 16 -16.27 -6.30 2.37
N ALA A 17 -15.14 -5.76 1.92
CA ALA A 17 -14.25 -4.96 2.76
C ALA A 17 -14.96 -3.71 3.29
N GLU A 18 -15.69 -2.99 2.44
CA GLU A 18 -16.49 -1.83 2.84
C GLU A 18 -17.59 -2.22 3.84
N GLY A 19 -18.21 -3.40 3.68
CA GLY A 19 -19.17 -3.96 4.64
C GLY A 19 -18.58 -4.21 6.04
N GLU A 20 -17.28 -4.45 6.13
CA GLU A 20 -16.52 -4.57 7.39
C GLU A 20 -15.94 -3.21 7.86
N GLY A 21 -16.37 -2.10 7.25
CA GLY A 21 -15.97 -0.74 7.64
C GLY A 21 -14.68 -0.22 7.00
N VAL A 22 -14.09 -0.96 6.04
CA VAL A 22 -12.92 -0.46 5.29
C VAL A 22 -13.32 0.71 4.42
N ARG A 23 -12.49 1.75 4.38
CA ARG A 23 -12.66 2.90 3.50
C ARG A 23 -11.76 2.76 2.27
N ILE A 24 -12.37 2.72 1.07
CA ILE A 24 -11.63 2.69 -0.19
C ILE A 24 -11.63 4.08 -0.82
N LEU A 25 -10.46 4.71 -0.86
CA LEU A 25 -10.28 6.04 -1.47
C LEU A 25 -9.72 5.88 -2.89
N THR A 26 -10.57 6.04 -3.90
CA THR A 26 -10.16 5.96 -5.31
C THR A 26 -9.75 7.33 -5.86
N GLY A 27 -8.93 7.32 -6.91
CA GLY A 27 -8.45 8.55 -7.57
C GLY A 27 -7.54 9.41 -6.71
N ALA A 28 -6.95 8.85 -5.64
CA ALA A 28 -5.93 9.48 -4.82
C ALA A 28 -4.54 8.99 -5.24
N THR A 29 -3.65 9.92 -5.58
CA THR A 29 -2.27 9.63 -5.98
C THR A 29 -1.34 9.86 -4.81
N VAL A 30 -0.57 8.83 -4.42
CA VAL A 30 0.50 8.98 -3.41
C VAL A 30 1.60 9.89 -3.95
N LYS A 31 2.01 10.87 -3.15
CA LYS A 31 3.05 11.85 -3.48
C LYS A 31 4.31 11.67 -2.64
N GLU A 32 4.14 11.37 -1.36
CA GLU A 32 5.23 11.17 -0.40
C GLU A 32 4.75 10.36 0.81
N PHE A 33 5.71 9.93 1.63
CA PHE A 33 5.48 9.25 2.90
C PHE A 33 6.03 10.10 4.04
N ALA A 34 5.19 10.43 5.02
CA ALA A 34 5.61 11.17 6.20
C ALA A 34 6.28 10.24 7.21
N ARG A 35 7.34 10.72 7.86
CA ARG A 35 8.09 9.98 8.87
C ARG A 35 7.99 10.65 10.24
N GLY A 36 8.05 9.83 11.29
CA GLY A 36 8.11 10.33 12.66
C GLY A 36 9.37 11.16 12.92
N ASN A 37 9.27 12.16 13.80
CA ASN A 37 10.39 13.04 14.11
C ASN A 37 11.60 12.23 14.65
N GLY A 38 12.71 12.22 13.91
CA GLY A 38 13.92 11.47 14.27
C GLY A 38 13.83 9.95 14.10
N SER A 39 12.81 9.41 13.43
CA SER A 39 12.59 7.97 13.23
C SER A 39 12.38 7.62 11.75
N PRO A 40 12.88 6.47 11.27
CA PRO A 40 12.56 5.99 9.92
C PRO A 40 11.12 5.48 9.76
N ALA A 41 10.35 5.39 10.85
CA ALA A 41 8.98 4.88 10.82
C ALA A 41 8.04 5.80 10.03
N ILE A 42 7.23 5.19 9.14
CA ILE A 42 6.18 5.89 8.40
C ILE A 42 5.00 6.15 9.35
N THR A 43 4.50 7.39 9.34
CA THR A 43 3.36 7.81 10.17
C THR A 43 2.17 8.29 9.34
N ALA A 44 2.39 8.62 8.07
CA ALA A 44 1.30 8.99 7.16
C ALA A 44 1.67 8.82 5.68
N VAL A 45 0.64 8.72 4.85
CA VAL A 45 0.73 8.77 3.38
C VAL A 45 0.16 10.10 2.92
N VAL A 46 0.95 10.89 2.20
CA VAL A 46 0.51 12.16 1.64
C VAL A 46 0.05 11.92 0.20
N THR A 47 -1.15 12.38 -0.11
CA THR A 47 -1.77 12.25 -1.42
C THR A 47 -2.14 13.61 -2.00
N ASP A 48 -2.47 13.65 -3.29
CA ASP A 48 -3.07 14.82 -3.93
C ASP A 48 -4.46 15.21 -3.41
N ARG A 49 -5.05 14.38 -2.53
CA ARG A 49 -6.34 14.63 -1.87
C ARG A 49 -6.22 14.83 -0.35
N GLY A 50 -4.99 15.01 0.15
CA GLY A 50 -4.70 15.19 1.57
C GLY A 50 -3.90 14.03 2.17
N THR A 51 -3.72 14.08 3.49
CA THR A 51 -2.87 13.15 4.23
C THR A 51 -3.70 12.11 4.96
N VAL A 52 -3.25 10.85 4.92
CA VAL A 52 -3.84 9.73 5.66
C VAL A 52 -2.82 9.24 6.67
N GLU A 53 -3.10 9.45 7.95
CA GLU A 53 -2.27 8.93 9.05
C GLU A 53 -2.39 7.40 9.17
N CYS A 54 -1.29 6.74 9.49
CA CYS A 54 -1.24 5.30 9.64
C CYS A 54 -0.09 4.86 10.57
N ASP A 55 -0.35 3.83 11.37
CA ASP A 55 0.71 3.14 12.12
C ASP A 55 1.46 2.11 11.25
N TYR A 56 0.77 1.56 10.26
CA TYR A 56 1.29 0.54 9.35
C TYR A 56 0.94 0.87 7.90
N LEU A 57 1.92 0.68 7.02
CA LEU A 57 1.77 0.85 5.58
C LEU A 57 1.99 -0.49 4.88
N VAL A 58 1.04 -0.91 4.05
CA VAL A 58 1.16 -2.07 3.17
C VAL A 58 1.08 -1.60 1.72
N ILE A 59 2.10 -1.91 0.91
CA ILE A 59 2.15 -1.53 -0.50
C ILE A 59 1.77 -2.72 -1.38
N ALA A 60 0.57 -2.64 -1.98
CA ALA A 60 0.06 -3.62 -2.94
C ALA A 60 -0.16 -2.98 -4.33
N ALA A 61 0.82 -2.21 -4.81
CA ALA A 61 0.69 -1.31 -5.96
C ALA A 61 1.01 -1.96 -7.33
N GLY A 62 1.08 -3.28 -7.43
CA GLY A 62 1.36 -3.97 -8.70
C GLY A 62 2.63 -3.45 -9.40
N PRO A 63 2.59 -3.16 -10.72
CA PRO A 63 3.75 -2.67 -11.47
C PRO A 63 4.40 -1.39 -10.94
N TRP A 64 3.66 -0.57 -10.19
CA TRP A 64 4.15 0.69 -9.63
C TRP A 64 4.91 0.52 -8.31
N VAL A 65 5.04 -0.70 -7.78
CA VAL A 65 5.73 -0.97 -6.50
C VAL A 65 7.15 -0.43 -6.46
N LYS A 66 7.89 -0.48 -7.59
CA LYS A 66 9.25 0.03 -7.67
C LYS A 66 9.32 1.54 -7.39
N SER A 67 8.42 2.33 -7.96
CA SER A 67 8.42 3.79 -7.77
C SER A 67 8.13 4.18 -6.32
N LEU A 68 7.21 3.45 -5.65
CA LEU A 68 6.94 3.67 -4.23
C LEU A 68 8.09 3.19 -3.34
N TRP A 69 8.77 2.11 -3.71
CA TRP A 69 9.97 1.63 -3.02
C TRP A 69 11.11 2.65 -3.06
N GLU A 70 11.34 3.26 -4.22
CA GLU A 70 12.31 4.34 -4.40
C GLU A 70 11.92 5.60 -3.60
N MET A 71 10.63 5.94 -3.54
CA MET A 71 10.11 7.05 -2.73
C MET A 71 10.29 6.82 -1.23
N LEU A 72 10.22 5.56 -0.77
CA LEU A 72 10.55 5.18 0.61
C LEU A 72 12.06 5.19 0.89
N GLU A 73 12.89 5.44 -0.12
CA GLU A 73 14.37 5.45 -0.06
C GLU A 73 14.93 4.11 0.44
N LEU A 74 14.22 3.02 0.16
CA LEU A 74 14.62 1.68 0.58
C LEU A 74 15.77 1.13 -0.27
N PRO A 75 16.64 0.27 0.29
CA PRO A 75 17.74 -0.31 -0.45
C PRO A 75 17.24 -1.13 -1.64
N ARG A 76 18.00 -1.11 -2.75
CA ARG A 76 17.64 -1.81 -3.99
C ARG A 76 17.66 -3.34 -3.87
N ALA A 77 18.38 -3.84 -2.89
CA ALA A 77 18.44 -5.25 -2.54
C ALA A 77 18.18 -5.38 -1.04
N VAL A 78 17.37 -6.35 -0.66
CA VAL A 78 17.12 -6.71 0.73
C VAL A 78 17.57 -8.14 0.93
N SER A 79 18.27 -8.39 2.04
CA SER A 79 18.57 -9.75 2.48
C SER A 79 17.31 -10.30 3.14
N ILE A 80 16.70 -11.30 2.51
CA ILE A 80 15.60 -12.04 3.12
C ILE A 80 16.23 -13.16 3.94
N LYS A 81 15.93 -13.17 5.25
CA LYS A 81 16.36 -14.26 6.13
C LYS A 81 15.68 -15.56 5.68
N GLY A 82 16.48 -16.61 5.54
CA GLY A 82 16.02 -17.96 5.25
C GLY A 82 15.36 -18.60 6.47
N LEU A 83 14.92 -19.85 6.32
CA LEU A 83 14.31 -20.63 7.40
C LEU A 83 15.25 -20.82 8.61
N ASP A 84 16.55 -20.64 8.39
CA ASP A 84 17.67 -20.80 9.31
C ASP A 84 18.09 -19.52 10.05
N GLY A 85 17.52 -18.36 9.70
CA GLY A 85 17.64 -17.11 10.47
C GLY A 85 18.80 -16.22 10.09
#